data_AF-A0A9P7C2T5-F1
#
_entry.id   AF-A0A9P7C2T5-F1
#
_cell.length_a   1.000
_cell.length_b   1.000
_cell.length_c   1.000
_cell.angle_alpha   90.00
_cell.angle_beta   90.00
_cell.angle_gamma   90.00
#
_symmetry.space_group_name_H-M   'P 1'
#
loop_
_entity.id
_entity.type
_entity.pdbx_description
1 polymer ?
#
loop_
_entity_poly.entity_id
_entity_poly.type
_entity_poly.pdbx_seq_one_letter_code
_entity_poly.pdbx_strand_id
1 'polypeptide(L)'
;MDNTNNNINTSNTSNDNERVLDENEITEDEKKGNAEWFMGKAAKTPERYKRIRNHILKCWRETRPRYLTKTAGRKNLADCGDVNAVGRIHSYLESIQAINVDCITTPTVRKRPVRKNEDGANKKKRRPGYYWEEVYGEDNDEEEGYREKVEYSTNRDGKVRPKRNARKREGFYGDNGRVGNDNDPFTLIPVGYYTQAKDAPFKVEIGSDALLVMEFHAHLAYTEIIGLLGGRFYKDEEGQNKLKVEYVFPCRSTSTGIQCEMDPVSEMAARELFEQKGLDVVGWYHSHPTFEPQPSIRDIENQTSYQIF
;
A
#
# COMPACT_ATOMS: atom_id res chain seq x y z
N MET A 1 56.90 -3.57 35.84
CA MET A 1 56.84 -2.11 35.72
C MET A 1 57.45 -1.82 34.35
N ASP A 2 56.71 -1.61 33.27
CA ASP A 2 55.46 -0.87 33.18
C ASP A 2 54.50 -1.38 32.10
N ASN A 3 53.22 -1.20 32.43
CA ASN A 3 52.02 -1.37 31.64
C ASN A 3 51.84 -0.10 30.79
N THR A 4 51.59 -0.18 29.48
CA THR A 4 50.65 0.74 28.79
C THR A 4 50.32 0.33 27.35
N ASN A 5 49.06 -0.10 27.20
CA ASN A 5 48.06 0.32 26.21
C ASN A 5 48.20 0.01 24.71
N ASN A 6 47.41 -0.98 24.33
CA ASN A 6 46.62 -1.12 23.10
C ASN A 6 46.23 0.22 22.45
N ASN A 7 46.51 0.34 21.14
CA ASN A 7 45.74 1.21 20.26
C ASN A 7 45.19 0.36 19.11
N ILE A 8 43.96 -0.12 19.30
CA ILE A 8 43.16 -0.73 18.24
C ILE A 8 42.76 0.41 17.32
N ASN A 9 43.42 0.49 16.16
CA ASN A 9 42.97 1.33 15.06
C ASN A 9 41.64 0.78 14.54
N THR A 10 40.52 1.30 15.05
CA THR A 10 39.22 1.21 14.38
C THR A 10 39.26 2.13 13.17
N SER A 11 39.74 1.63 12.03
CA SER A 11 39.60 2.29 10.75
C SER A 11 38.13 2.31 10.36
N ASN A 12 37.55 3.50 10.38
CA ASN A 12 36.30 3.88 9.74
C ASN A 12 36.18 3.24 8.34
N THR A 13 35.24 2.32 8.17
CA THR A 13 34.76 1.93 6.86
C THR A 13 33.84 3.03 6.35
N SER A 14 34.34 3.77 5.36
CA SER A 14 33.59 4.73 4.55
C SER A 14 32.33 4.08 3.98
N ASN A 15 31.18 4.74 4.19
CA ASN A 15 29.89 4.32 3.63
C ASN A 15 29.69 4.96 2.26
N ASP A 16 30.03 4.26 1.19
CA ASP A 16 29.95 4.78 -0.18
C ASP A 16 28.52 4.84 -0.75
N ASN A 17 27.48 4.45 0.02
CA ASN A 17 26.08 4.37 -0.44
C ASN A 17 25.10 5.32 0.27
N GLU A 18 25.52 6.12 1.26
CA GLU A 18 24.62 7.06 1.93
C GLU A 18 24.57 8.40 1.19
N ARG A 19 23.40 8.76 0.66
CA ARG A 19 23.21 10.05 -0.01
C ARG A 19 23.21 11.17 1.02
N VAL A 20 24.27 11.99 1.03
CA VAL A 20 24.38 13.16 1.89
C VAL A 20 23.52 14.30 1.33
N LEU A 21 22.59 14.82 2.14
CA LEU A 21 21.80 16.00 1.83
C LEU A 21 22.33 17.23 2.57
N ASP A 22 22.38 18.37 1.89
CA ASP A 22 22.69 19.64 2.53
C ASP A 22 21.55 20.07 3.46
N GLU A 23 21.88 20.35 4.73
CA GLU A 23 20.94 20.80 5.73
C GLU A 23 20.38 22.20 5.44
N ASN A 24 21.08 23.00 4.63
CA ASN A 24 20.77 24.41 4.37
C ASN A 24 20.05 24.66 3.05
N GLU A 25 20.12 23.75 2.09
CA GLU A 25 19.49 23.91 0.79
C GLU A 25 18.44 22.83 0.54
N ILE A 26 17.44 23.18 -0.28
CA ILE A 26 16.42 22.23 -0.75
C ILE A 26 16.68 22.04 -2.24
N THR A 27 17.07 20.82 -2.61
CA THR A 27 17.38 20.46 -3.99
C THR A 27 16.12 20.34 -4.85
N GLU A 28 16.26 20.43 -6.18
CA GLU A 28 15.13 20.25 -7.10
C GLU A 28 14.51 18.84 -7.02
N ASP A 29 15.33 17.82 -6.73
CA ASP A 29 14.86 16.46 -6.48
C ASP A 29 13.93 16.38 -5.27
N GLU A 30 14.25 17.12 -4.20
CA GLU A 30 13.41 17.20 -3.00
C GLU A 30 12.09 17.92 -3.27
N LYS A 31 12.12 18.98 -4.08
CA LYS A 31 10.89 19.67 -4.52
C LYS A 31 10.01 18.76 -5.36
N LYS A 32 10.60 17.94 -6.24
CA LYS A 32 9.87 16.97 -7.04
C LYS A 32 9.30 15.83 -6.20
N GLY A 33 10.09 15.26 -5.28
CA GLY A 33 9.68 14.16 -4.41
C GLY A 33 8.69 14.56 -3.31
N ASN A 34 8.63 15.84 -2.95
CA ASN A 34 7.78 16.37 -1.87
C ASN A 34 7.02 17.64 -2.30
N ALA A 35 6.49 17.65 -3.52
CA ALA A 35 5.83 18.82 -4.13
C ALA A 35 4.74 19.48 -3.25
N GLU A 36 4.07 18.70 -2.38
CA GLU A 36 3.06 19.20 -1.44
C GLU A 36 3.54 20.31 -0.48
N TRP A 37 4.85 20.46 -0.30
CA TRP A 37 5.48 21.47 0.54
C TRP A 37 5.87 22.75 -0.20
N PHE A 38 5.76 22.75 -1.53
CA PHE A 38 6.25 23.83 -2.41
C PHE A 38 5.13 24.45 -3.26
N MET A 39 3.89 23.96 -3.17
CA MET A 39 2.70 24.46 -3.88
C MET A 39 2.02 25.68 -3.23
N GLY A 40 2.71 26.43 -2.35
CA GLY A 40 2.19 27.68 -1.78
C GLY A 40 1.04 27.56 -0.76
N LYS A 41 0.84 26.38 -0.15
CA LYS A 41 -0.18 26.18 0.89
C LYS A 41 0.29 26.69 2.25
N ALA A 42 -0.52 27.50 2.94
CA ALA A 42 -0.17 28.10 4.24
C ALA A 42 0.23 27.07 5.32
N ALA A 43 -0.32 25.85 5.28
CA ALA A 43 -0.01 24.79 6.24
C ALA A 43 1.27 23.99 5.90
N LYS A 44 1.76 24.05 4.67
CA LYS A 44 2.88 23.24 4.16
C LYS A 44 3.87 24.13 3.42
N THR A 45 4.79 24.71 4.19
CA THR A 45 5.80 25.64 3.68
C THR A 45 7.15 24.96 3.50
N PRO A 46 8.02 25.47 2.62
CA PRO A 46 9.38 24.96 2.43
C PRO A 46 10.20 24.91 3.73
N GLU A 47 10.04 25.90 4.61
CA GLU A 47 10.76 25.98 5.88
C GLU A 47 10.33 24.86 6.83
N ARG A 48 9.05 24.50 6.81
CA ARG A 48 8.47 23.43 7.60
C ARG A 48 8.93 22.06 7.08
N TYR A 49 8.97 21.87 5.76
CA TYR A 49 9.59 20.68 5.14
C TYR A 49 11.03 20.50 5.60
N LYS A 50 11.85 21.54 5.45
CA LYS A 50 13.27 21.53 5.81
C LYS A 50 13.49 21.17 7.28
N ARG A 51 12.65 21.69 8.18
CA ARG A 51 12.70 21.36 9.62
C ARG A 51 12.40 19.88 9.89
N ILE A 52 11.38 19.31 9.24
CA ILE A 52 11.02 17.89 9.39
C ILE A 52 12.11 16.98 8.80
N ARG A 53 12.57 17.30 7.58
CA ARG A 53 13.64 16.59 6.89
C ARG A 53 14.90 16.54 7.75
N ASN A 54 15.40 17.69 8.20
CA ASN A 54 16.62 17.77 9.01
C ASN A 54 16.48 17.03 10.35
N HIS A 55 15.28 17.06 10.94
CA HIS A 55 15.01 16.30 12.16
C HIS A 55 15.11 14.78 11.94
N ILE A 56 14.52 14.26 10.86
CA ILE A 56 14.59 12.84 10.52
C ILE A 56 16.04 12.42 10.23
N LEU A 57 16.80 13.23 9.48
CA LEU A 57 18.22 13.01 9.23
C LEU A 57 19.06 13.00 10.52
N LYS A 58 18.74 13.89 11.46
CA LYS A 58 19.38 13.90 12.79
C LYS A 58 19.06 12.63 13.58
N CYS A 59 17.79 12.20 13.61
CA CYS A 59 17.40 10.96 14.25
C CYS A 59 18.09 9.74 13.62
N TRP A 60 18.32 9.74 12.31
CA TRP A 60 19.06 8.68 11.64
C TRP A 60 20.51 8.62 12.10
N ARG A 61 21.21 9.76 12.14
CA ARG A 61 22.58 9.84 12.67
C ARG A 61 22.71 9.31 14.10
N GLU A 62 21.70 9.52 14.94
CA GLU A 62 21.67 9.05 16.33
C GLU A 62 21.29 7.56 16.47
N THR A 63 20.58 6.98 15.49
CA THR A 63 20.03 5.63 15.58
C THR A 63 20.80 4.61 14.73
N ARG A 64 21.54 5.04 13.72
CA ARG A 64 22.42 4.20 12.90
C ARG A 64 23.41 3.45 13.81
N PRO A 65 23.66 2.14 13.58
CA PRO A 65 23.25 1.30 12.44
C PRO A 65 21.89 0.59 12.62
N ARG A 66 21.04 1.00 13.56
CA ARG A 66 19.70 0.43 13.72
C ARG A 66 18.70 1.15 12.81
N TYR A 67 17.78 0.39 12.25
CA TYR A 67 16.73 0.93 11.38
C TYR A 67 15.90 2.01 12.09
N LEU A 68 15.86 3.21 11.51
CA LEU A 68 15.01 4.31 11.94
C LEU A 68 13.59 4.11 11.39
N THR A 69 12.69 3.66 12.27
CA THR A 69 11.26 3.61 11.96
C THR A 69 10.64 5.01 11.85
N LYS A 70 9.60 5.16 11.03
CA LYS A 70 8.76 6.39 10.96
C LYS A 70 8.32 6.88 12.35
N THR A 71 7.97 5.96 13.24
CA THR A 71 7.57 6.28 14.62
C THR A 71 8.70 6.89 15.43
N ALA A 72 9.92 6.38 15.28
CA ALA A 72 11.09 6.91 15.97
C ALA A 72 11.54 8.26 15.38
N GLY A 73 11.55 8.40 14.05
CA GLY A 73 11.90 9.66 13.37
C GLY A 73 10.94 10.81 13.66
N ARG A 74 9.72 10.52 14.13
CA ARG A 74 8.75 11.53 14.58
C ARG A 74 8.93 11.95 16.04
N LYS A 75 9.63 11.17 16.87
CA LYS A 75 9.75 11.49 18.30
C LYS A 75 10.34 12.89 18.46
N ASN A 76 9.72 13.69 19.34
CA ASN A 76 10.10 15.06 19.65
C ASN A 76 9.98 16.09 18.51
N LEU A 77 9.31 15.73 17.41
CA LEU A 77 8.96 16.66 16.33
C LEU A 77 7.61 17.33 16.67
N ALA A 78 7.64 18.33 17.55
CA ALA A 78 6.44 19.07 17.95
C ALA A 78 5.98 20.02 16.82
N ASP A 79 4.69 20.00 16.52
CA ASP A 79 3.97 21.03 15.75
C ASP A 79 4.39 21.25 14.27
N CYS A 80 5.15 20.32 13.68
CA CYS A 80 5.68 20.51 12.32
C CYS A 80 4.84 19.90 11.19
N GLY A 81 3.75 19.16 11.46
CA GLY A 81 2.85 18.70 10.40
C GLY A 81 1.98 17.50 10.76
N ASP A 82 1.12 17.11 9.81
CA ASP A 82 0.32 15.89 9.89
C ASP A 82 1.22 14.63 9.90
N VAL A 83 0.81 13.59 10.63
CA VAL A 83 1.54 12.32 10.79
C VAL A 83 1.79 11.65 9.44
N ASN A 84 0.86 11.82 8.51
CA ASN A 84 0.96 11.29 7.17
C ASN A 84 2.00 12.07 6.34
N ALA A 85 2.04 13.39 6.49
CA ALA A 85 3.02 14.25 5.81
C ALA A 85 4.46 13.96 6.28
N VAL A 86 4.67 13.82 7.61
CA VAL A 86 5.98 13.40 8.16
C VAL A 86 6.36 12.00 7.66
N GLY A 87 5.37 11.12 7.50
CA GLY A 87 5.57 9.79 6.94
C GLY A 87 6.07 9.78 5.51
N ARG A 88 5.50 10.62 4.65
CA ARG A 88 5.94 10.72 3.25
C ARG A 88 7.37 11.23 3.14
N ILE A 89 7.76 12.21 3.97
CA ILE A 89 9.14 12.69 4.04
C ILE A 89 10.08 11.55 4.49
N HIS A 90 9.68 10.76 5.49
CA HIS A 90 10.46 9.60 5.95
C HIS A 90 10.66 8.56 4.83
N SER A 91 9.58 8.18 4.13
CA SER A 91 9.65 7.24 3.01
C SER A 91 10.48 7.78 1.84
N TYR A 92 10.39 9.08 1.54
CA TYR A 92 11.22 9.73 0.53
C TYR A 92 12.71 9.69 0.90
N LEU A 93 13.07 10.02 2.15
CA LEU A 93 14.45 9.96 2.61
C LEU A 93 15.03 8.55 2.53
N GLU A 94 14.20 7.54 2.76
CA GLU A 94 14.59 6.13 2.63
C GLU A 94 14.77 5.73 1.16
N SER A 95 13.89 6.17 0.26
CA SER A 95 13.97 5.83 -1.17
C SER A 95 15.20 6.41 -1.87
N ILE A 96 15.67 7.59 -1.42
CA ILE A 96 16.91 8.19 -1.92
C ILE A 96 18.16 7.72 -1.17
N GLN A 97 18.03 6.74 -0.27
CA GLN A 97 19.12 6.21 0.55
C GLN A 97 19.81 7.28 1.41
N ALA A 98 19.05 8.26 1.92
CA ALA A 98 19.55 9.26 2.87
C ALA A 98 19.35 8.83 4.34
N ILE A 99 18.54 7.80 4.59
CA ILE A 99 18.37 7.13 5.89
C ILE A 99 18.28 5.62 5.70
N ASN A 100 18.43 4.85 6.79
CA ASN A 100 18.25 3.38 6.82
C ASN A 100 19.19 2.58 5.90
N VAL A 101 20.30 3.18 5.47
CA VAL A 101 21.33 2.48 4.69
C VAL A 101 22.16 1.56 5.61
N ASP A 102 22.39 0.33 5.17
CA ASP A 102 23.20 -0.69 5.85
C ASP A 102 22.79 -0.98 7.30
N CYS A 103 21.48 -1.00 7.59
CA CYS A 103 21.00 -1.24 8.95
C CYS A 103 21.12 -2.71 9.38
N ILE A 104 21.59 -2.96 10.61
CA ILE A 104 21.83 -4.31 11.16
C ILE A 104 20.52 -5.03 11.53
N THR A 105 19.43 -4.29 11.74
CA THR A 105 18.14 -4.84 12.16
C THR A 105 17.08 -4.58 11.10
N THR A 106 16.78 -5.59 10.30
CA THR A 106 15.56 -5.57 9.46
C THR A 106 14.32 -5.67 10.35
N PRO A 107 13.18 -5.05 9.96
CA PRO A 107 11.99 -5.07 10.80
C PRO A 107 11.50 -6.51 11.00
N THR A 108 11.46 -6.97 12.26
CA THR A 108 10.69 -8.17 12.62
C THR A 108 9.21 -7.84 12.45
N VAL A 109 8.57 -8.44 11.44
CA VAL A 109 7.10 -8.45 11.33
C VAL A 109 6.57 -9.23 12.52
N ARG A 110 6.21 -8.54 13.62
CA ARG A 110 5.57 -9.16 14.76
C ARG A 110 4.20 -9.69 14.31
N LYS A 111 4.11 -11.01 14.06
CA LYS A 111 2.81 -11.68 13.91
C LYS A 111 2.02 -11.42 15.19
N ARG A 112 0.83 -10.81 15.07
CA ARG A 112 -0.05 -10.61 16.22
C ARG A 112 -0.41 -11.98 16.79
N PRO A 113 -0.26 -12.22 18.11
CA PRO A 113 -0.70 -13.48 18.70
C PRO A 113 -2.22 -13.61 18.52
N VAL A 114 -2.65 -14.75 18.01
CA VAL A 114 -4.07 -15.09 17.82
C VAL A 114 -4.71 -15.17 19.20
N ARG A 115 -5.69 -14.29 19.48
CA ARG A 115 -6.57 -14.46 20.64
C ARG A 115 -7.44 -15.68 20.40
N LYS A 116 -7.29 -16.73 21.21
CA LYS A 116 -8.30 -17.80 21.32
C LYS A 116 -9.51 -17.19 22.03
N ASN A 117 -10.62 -17.05 21.33
CA ASN A 117 -11.92 -16.95 22.00
C ASN A 117 -12.37 -18.38 22.28
N GLU A 118 -12.45 -18.72 23.56
CA GLU A 118 -13.20 -19.88 24.03
C GLU A 118 -14.68 -19.53 23.87
N ASP A 119 -15.29 -19.92 22.77
CA ASP A 119 -16.74 -20.13 22.63
C ASP A 119 -16.95 -21.02 21.41
N GLY A 120 -17.46 -22.23 21.67
CA GLY A 120 -17.58 -23.30 20.70
C GLY A 120 -18.59 -22.99 19.59
N ALA A 121 -18.08 -22.76 18.38
CA ALA A 121 -18.75 -23.09 17.13
C ALA A 121 -17.70 -23.17 16.02
N ASN A 122 -17.44 -24.38 15.54
CA ASN A 122 -16.43 -24.70 14.54
C ASN A 122 -16.79 -24.06 13.19
N LYS A 123 -16.32 -22.84 12.93
CA LYS A 123 -16.23 -22.29 11.56
C LYS A 123 -14.75 -22.16 11.21
N LYS A 124 -14.24 -23.14 10.44
CA LYS A 124 -12.95 -23.05 9.75
C LYS A 124 -12.95 -21.76 8.92
N LYS A 125 -12.29 -20.71 9.40
CA LYS A 125 -11.99 -19.51 8.61
C LYS A 125 -11.02 -19.93 7.50
N ARG A 126 -11.56 -20.22 6.31
CA ARG A 126 -10.75 -20.37 5.10
C ARG A 126 -10.08 -19.03 4.82
N ARG A 127 -8.75 -19.03 4.74
CA ARG A 127 -7.95 -17.88 4.31
C ARG A 127 -8.17 -17.71 2.79
N PRO A 128 -8.43 -16.51 2.27
CA PRO A 128 -8.41 -16.29 0.83
C PRO A 128 -6.96 -16.38 0.35
N GLY A 129 -6.65 -17.38 -0.46
CA GLY A 129 -5.37 -17.57 -1.10
C GLY A 129 -5.60 -18.26 -2.44
N TYR A 130 -5.15 -17.57 -3.49
CA TYR A 130 -4.55 -18.07 -4.73
C TYR A 130 -4.96 -19.47 -5.20
N TYR A 131 -5.58 -19.51 -6.37
CA TYR A 131 -5.92 -20.72 -7.10
C TYR A 131 -4.72 -21.15 -7.95
N TRP A 132 -4.00 -22.18 -7.51
CA TRP A 132 -3.39 -23.16 -8.40
C TRP A 132 -3.47 -24.53 -7.73
N GLU A 133 -4.10 -25.45 -8.47
CA GLU A 133 -3.87 -26.90 -8.51
C GLU A 133 -4.61 -27.81 -7.52
N GLU A 134 -5.48 -28.64 -8.10
CA GLU A 134 -6.08 -29.81 -7.47
C GLU A 134 -5.21 -31.07 -7.70
N VAL A 135 -5.38 -32.02 -6.76
CA VAL A 135 -5.31 -33.49 -6.85
C VAL A 135 -4.01 -34.21 -6.40
N TYR A 136 -4.24 -35.15 -5.46
CA TYR A 136 -3.42 -36.22 -4.84
C TYR A 136 -2.41 -35.75 -3.77
N GLY A 137 -2.38 -36.22 -2.53
CA GLY A 137 -3.08 -37.28 -1.78
C GLY A 137 -2.35 -37.51 -0.45
N GLU A 138 -3.08 -38.02 0.54
CA GLU A 138 -2.64 -38.72 1.77
C GLU A 138 -1.96 -37.98 2.94
N ASP A 139 -2.53 -38.29 4.11
CA ASP A 139 -2.20 -37.87 5.45
C ASP A 139 -0.82 -38.38 5.92
N ASN A 140 -0.12 -37.58 6.72
CA ASN A 140 0.57 -38.10 7.90
C ASN A 140 0.82 -36.99 8.92
N ASP A 141 0.27 -37.20 10.11
CA ASP A 141 0.53 -36.47 11.34
C ASP A 141 1.96 -36.72 11.81
N GLU A 142 2.67 -35.70 12.32
CA GLU A 142 3.55 -35.85 13.48
C GLU A 142 3.93 -34.48 14.08
N GLU A 143 3.81 -34.45 15.40
CA GLU A 143 3.93 -33.34 16.36
C GLU A 143 5.37 -33.20 16.85
N GLU A 144 5.88 -31.98 17.12
CA GLU A 144 6.69 -31.73 18.35
C GLU A 144 7.04 -30.24 18.61
N GLY A 145 6.67 -29.79 19.83
CA GLY A 145 7.51 -29.06 20.80
C GLY A 145 8.21 -27.73 20.46
N TYR A 146 7.78 -26.63 21.10
CA TYR A 146 8.55 -25.89 22.13
C TYR A 146 7.74 -24.65 22.62
N ARG A 147 7.48 -24.56 23.93
CA ARG A 147 6.68 -23.50 24.56
C ARG A 147 7.52 -22.79 25.61
N GLU A 148 8.08 -21.64 25.29
CA GLU A 148 8.86 -20.82 26.23
C GLU A 148 7.92 -19.92 27.07
N LYS A 149 8.01 -20.03 28.40
CA LYS A 149 7.34 -19.15 29.38
C LYS A 149 8.15 -17.87 29.51
N VAL A 150 7.53 -16.71 29.33
CA VAL A 150 8.15 -15.42 29.68
C VAL A 150 7.46 -14.83 30.91
N GLU A 151 8.23 -14.67 31.98
CA GLU A 151 7.85 -14.06 33.26
C GLU A 151 7.57 -12.55 33.13
N TYR A 152 6.63 -12.05 33.92
CA TYR A 152 6.33 -10.61 34.01
C TYR A 152 7.28 -9.92 34.98
N SER A 153 7.93 -8.83 34.56
CA SER A 153 8.68 -7.95 35.44
C SER A 153 7.73 -7.14 36.33
N THR A 154 7.82 -7.31 37.65
CA THR A 154 7.16 -6.48 38.67
C THR A 154 8.05 -5.30 39.05
N ASN A 155 7.45 -4.11 39.24
CA ASN A 155 8.14 -2.98 39.86
C ASN A 155 8.11 -3.08 41.40
N ARG A 156 9.13 -2.55 42.06
CA ARG A 156 9.52 -2.79 43.48
C ARG A 156 8.58 -2.31 44.60
N ASP A 157 7.44 -1.66 44.32
CA ASP A 157 6.59 -1.09 45.39
C ASP A 157 5.15 -1.62 45.46
N GLY A 158 4.85 -2.77 44.83
CA GLY A 158 3.63 -3.56 45.10
C GLY A 158 2.27 -2.89 44.87
N LYS A 159 2.20 -1.64 44.40
CA LYS A 159 0.95 -0.89 44.19
C LYS A 159 0.56 -0.88 42.71
N VAL A 160 -0.53 -1.55 42.38
CA VAL A 160 -1.19 -1.51 41.07
C VAL A 160 -1.69 -0.09 40.80
N ARG A 161 -1.25 0.53 39.71
CA ARG A 161 -1.68 1.87 39.29
C ARG A 161 -3.16 1.79 38.84
N PRO A 162 -4.08 2.61 39.38
CA PRO A 162 -5.48 2.61 38.94
C PRO A 162 -5.59 2.98 37.46
N LYS A 163 -6.42 2.25 36.70
CA LYS A 163 -6.76 2.59 35.31
C LYS A 163 -7.37 4.00 35.28
N ARG A 164 -6.65 4.98 34.72
CA ARG A 164 -7.26 6.24 34.28
C ARG A 164 -8.22 5.91 33.13
N ASN A 165 -9.51 6.16 33.30
CA ASN A 165 -10.47 6.18 32.21
C ASN A 165 -10.18 7.42 31.34
N ALA A 166 -9.24 7.28 30.40
CA ALA A 166 -9.12 8.22 29.30
C ALA A 166 -10.32 8.02 28.37
N ARG A 167 -11.09 9.07 28.12
CA ARG A 167 -12.08 9.08 27.04
C ARG A 167 -11.35 8.68 25.74
N LYS A 168 -11.82 7.59 25.15
CA LYS A 168 -11.29 7.03 23.89
C LYS A 168 -11.46 8.12 22.83
N ARG A 169 -10.36 8.67 22.30
CA ARG A 169 -10.40 9.44 21.06
C ARG A 169 -10.65 8.43 19.95
N GLU A 170 -11.74 8.60 19.22
CA GLU A 170 -12.06 7.80 18.05
C GLU A 170 -11.02 8.02 16.96
N GLY A 171 -10.33 6.94 16.61
CA GLY A 171 -9.37 6.89 15.53
C GLY A 171 -9.85 5.87 14.51
N PHE A 172 -10.10 6.39 13.31
CA PHE A 172 -9.87 5.87 11.97
C PHE A 172 -9.56 4.35 11.86
N TYR A 173 -10.58 3.65 11.34
CA TYR A 173 -10.69 2.27 10.87
C TYR A 173 -10.75 1.13 11.90
N GLY A 174 -11.98 0.60 12.00
CA GLY A 174 -12.30 -0.70 12.56
C GLY A 174 -13.13 -0.67 13.83
N ASP A 175 -14.24 0.07 13.86
CA ASP A 175 -15.34 -0.25 14.79
C ASP A 175 -16.64 -0.43 14.00
N ASN A 176 -17.33 -1.52 14.29
CA ASN A 176 -18.56 -1.89 13.66
C ASN A 176 -19.65 -0.91 14.07
N GLY A 177 -20.15 -0.14 13.10
CA GLY A 177 -21.49 0.42 13.17
C GLY A 177 -21.55 1.94 13.21
N ARG A 178 -21.99 2.46 12.06
CA ARG A 178 -22.86 3.64 11.87
C ARG A 178 -22.19 5.02 11.82
N VAL A 179 -22.15 5.49 10.57
CA VAL A 179 -22.30 6.88 10.10
C VAL A 179 -21.15 7.83 10.43
N GLY A 180 -20.13 7.79 9.58
CA GLY A 180 -19.12 8.84 9.45
C GLY A 180 -18.97 9.22 7.97
N ASN A 181 -19.71 10.26 7.55
CA ASN A 181 -19.73 10.87 6.21
C ASN A 181 -19.61 9.89 5.03
N ASP A 182 -20.75 9.50 4.46
CA ASP A 182 -20.91 8.64 3.28
C ASP A 182 -20.38 9.25 1.95
N ASN A 183 -19.43 10.21 2.00
CA ASN A 183 -19.05 11.08 0.88
C ASN A 183 -17.54 11.14 0.58
N ASP A 184 -16.68 10.27 1.14
CA ASP A 184 -15.27 10.22 0.69
C ASP A 184 -15.16 9.37 -0.58
N PRO A 185 -14.87 9.95 -1.77
CA PRO A 185 -14.87 9.24 -3.05
C PRO A 185 -13.86 8.08 -3.10
N PHE A 186 -12.86 8.07 -2.22
CA PHE A 186 -11.82 7.04 -2.18
C PHE A 186 -12.15 5.89 -1.21
N THR A 187 -13.36 5.87 -0.65
CA THR A 187 -13.82 4.77 0.21
C THR A 187 -13.93 3.49 -0.62
N LEU A 188 -13.16 2.46 -0.25
CA LEU A 188 -13.24 1.14 -0.88
C LEU A 188 -14.55 0.44 -0.51
N ILE A 189 -15.20 -0.14 -1.50
CA ILE A 189 -16.45 -0.88 -1.37
C ILE A 189 -16.17 -2.37 -1.48
N PRO A 190 -16.43 -3.16 -0.41
CA PRO A 190 -16.26 -4.60 -0.46
C PRO A 190 -17.11 -5.24 -1.55
N VAL A 191 -16.47 -6.08 -2.37
CA VAL A 191 -17.16 -6.85 -3.40
C VAL A 191 -17.85 -8.08 -2.81
N GLY A 192 -19.01 -8.43 -3.37
CA GLY A 192 -19.76 -9.64 -3.03
C GLY A 192 -19.76 -10.64 -4.18
N TYR A 193 -19.96 -11.91 -3.85
CA TYR A 193 -20.14 -12.96 -4.86
C TYR A 193 -21.61 -13.04 -5.28
N TYR A 194 -21.84 -13.32 -6.57
CA TYR A 194 -23.15 -13.76 -7.05
C TYR A 194 -23.55 -15.05 -6.32
N THR A 195 -24.85 -15.23 -6.14
CA THR A 195 -25.42 -16.37 -5.41
C THR A 195 -26.43 -17.08 -6.30
N GLN A 196 -26.86 -18.29 -5.96
CA GLN A 196 -27.92 -18.99 -6.70
C GLN A 196 -29.25 -18.21 -6.76
N ALA A 197 -29.46 -17.24 -5.86
CA ALA A 197 -30.62 -16.35 -5.90
C ALA A 197 -30.42 -15.08 -6.75
N LYS A 198 -29.18 -14.79 -7.13
CA LYS A 198 -28.78 -13.60 -7.89
C LYS A 198 -27.61 -13.96 -8.80
N ASP A 199 -27.94 -14.44 -9.99
CA ASP A 199 -26.97 -14.82 -11.01
C ASP A 199 -26.25 -13.60 -11.59
N ALA A 200 -25.06 -13.85 -12.15
CA ALA A 200 -24.32 -12.84 -12.88
C ALA A 200 -25.07 -12.47 -14.19
N PRO A 201 -25.11 -11.18 -14.58
CA PRO A 201 -25.84 -10.75 -15.77
C PRO A 201 -25.23 -11.24 -17.09
N PHE A 202 -23.94 -11.59 -17.07
CA PHE A 202 -23.18 -12.14 -18.19
C PHE A 202 -21.92 -12.84 -17.68
N LYS A 203 -21.36 -13.73 -18.49
CA LYS A 203 -20.06 -14.37 -18.24
C LYS A 203 -18.94 -13.55 -18.86
N VAL A 204 -17.83 -13.39 -18.17
CA VAL A 204 -16.63 -12.71 -18.69
C VAL A 204 -15.57 -13.76 -19.03
N GLU A 205 -15.02 -13.68 -20.24
CA GLU A 205 -13.91 -14.51 -20.71
C GLU A 205 -12.76 -13.58 -21.11
N ILE A 206 -11.56 -13.82 -20.56
CA ILE A 206 -10.40 -12.96 -20.78
C ILE A 206 -9.28 -13.82 -21.37
N GLY A 207 -8.69 -13.36 -22.48
CA GLY A 207 -7.50 -13.98 -23.06
C GLY A 207 -6.31 -13.99 -22.09
N SER A 208 -5.50 -15.04 -22.10
CA SER A 208 -4.31 -15.14 -21.23
C SER A 208 -3.24 -14.10 -21.60
N ASP A 209 -3.14 -13.76 -22.87
CA ASP A 209 -2.32 -12.66 -23.39
C ASP A 209 -2.78 -11.30 -22.86
N ALA A 210 -4.09 -11.04 -22.87
CA ALA A 210 -4.70 -9.85 -22.28
C ALA A 210 -4.39 -9.75 -20.77
N LEU A 211 -4.53 -10.86 -20.03
CA LEU A 211 -4.19 -10.93 -18.61
C LEU A 211 -2.71 -10.60 -18.35
N LEU A 212 -1.79 -11.18 -19.14
CA LEU A 212 -0.36 -10.91 -19.00
C LEU A 212 -0.03 -9.43 -19.22
N VAL A 213 -0.62 -8.80 -20.24
CA VAL A 213 -0.40 -7.36 -20.50
C VAL A 213 -0.91 -6.50 -19.35
N MET A 214 -2.11 -6.80 -18.81
CA MET A 214 -2.64 -6.08 -17.65
C MET A 214 -1.74 -6.24 -16.42
N GLU A 215 -1.28 -7.48 -16.15
CA GLU A 215 -0.41 -7.80 -15.03
C GLU A 215 0.92 -7.05 -15.12
N PHE A 216 1.60 -7.11 -16.27
CA PHE A 216 2.84 -6.35 -16.49
C PHE A 216 2.60 -4.85 -16.33
N HIS A 217 1.54 -4.30 -16.91
CA HIS A 217 1.25 -2.87 -16.79
C HIS A 217 1.05 -2.46 -15.33
N ALA A 218 0.32 -3.25 -14.55
CA ALA A 218 0.09 -3.00 -13.12
C ALA A 218 1.38 -3.06 -12.29
N HIS A 219 2.35 -3.91 -12.65
CA HIS A 219 3.60 -4.10 -11.91
C HIS A 219 4.73 -3.14 -12.31
N LEU A 220 4.64 -2.50 -13.48
CA LEU A 220 5.67 -1.58 -13.97
C LEU A 220 5.56 -0.17 -13.37
N ALA A 221 4.50 0.12 -12.62
CA ALA A 221 4.26 1.43 -12.02
C ALA A 221 4.00 1.32 -10.51
N TYR A 222 4.57 2.27 -9.76
CA TYR A 222 4.26 2.45 -8.34
C TYR A 222 3.01 3.30 -8.09
N THR A 223 2.44 3.86 -9.15
CA THR A 223 1.18 4.62 -9.15
C THR A 223 0.10 3.81 -9.84
N GLU A 224 -1.16 4.14 -9.57
CA GLU A 224 -2.29 3.56 -10.31
C GLU A 224 -2.10 3.79 -11.82
N ILE A 225 -2.35 2.75 -12.59
CA ILE A 225 -2.38 2.77 -14.05
C ILE A 225 -3.81 2.64 -14.52
N ILE A 226 -4.07 2.91 -15.80
CA ILE A 226 -5.38 2.69 -16.41
C ILE A 226 -5.22 2.21 -17.86
N GLY A 227 -6.19 1.46 -18.38
CA GLY A 227 -6.20 1.06 -19.78
C GLY A 227 -7.56 0.58 -20.25
N LEU A 228 -7.71 0.41 -21.56
CA LEU A 228 -8.94 -0.06 -22.20
C LEU A 228 -8.87 -1.54 -22.58
N LEU A 229 -10.03 -2.17 -22.54
CA LEU A 229 -10.25 -3.56 -22.92
C LEU A 229 -11.00 -3.59 -24.25
N GLY A 230 -10.38 -4.24 -25.24
CA GLY A 230 -10.94 -4.49 -26.56
C GLY A 230 -11.50 -5.91 -26.65
N GLY A 231 -12.69 -6.07 -27.21
CA GLY A 231 -13.37 -7.35 -27.17
C GLY A 231 -14.71 -7.35 -27.89
N ARG A 232 -15.57 -8.31 -27.51
CA ARG A 232 -16.92 -8.48 -28.07
C ARG A 232 -17.90 -8.84 -26.97
N PHE A 233 -19.10 -8.28 -27.06
CA PHE A 233 -20.24 -8.70 -26.27
C PHE A 233 -21.26 -9.40 -27.17
N TYR A 234 -21.54 -10.66 -26.90
CA TYR A 234 -22.43 -11.47 -27.72
C TYR A 234 -23.27 -12.43 -26.88
N LYS A 235 -24.33 -12.99 -27.47
CA LYS A 235 -25.09 -14.09 -26.89
C LYS A 235 -24.56 -15.40 -27.42
N ASP A 236 -24.32 -16.36 -26.53
CA ASP A 236 -23.93 -17.70 -26.95
C ASP A 236 -25.09 -18.51 -27.53
N GLU A 237 -24.81 -19.75 -27.94
CA GLU A 237 -25.79 -20.67 -28.50
C GLU A 237 -26.92 -21.03 -27.50
N GLU A 238 -26.65 -20.89 -26.20
CA GLU A 238 -27.60 -21.12 -25.10
C GLU A 238 -28.39 -19.85 -24.74
N GLY A 239 -28.15 -18.73 -25.44
CA GLY A 239 -28.80 -17.44 -25.22
C GLY A 239 -28.25 -16.63 -24.04
N GLN A 240 -27.15 -17.06 -23.41
CA GLN A 240 -26.49 -16.37 -22.32
C GLN A 240 -25.58 -15.25 -22.85
N ASN A 241 -25.61 -14.10 -22.17
CA ASN A 241 -24.72 -12.99 -22.50
C ASN A 241 -23.26 -13.32 -22.11
N LYS A 242 -22.33 -13.13 -23.04
CA LYS A 242 -20.88 -13.31 -22.85
C LYS A 242 -20.12 -12.06 -23.27
N LEU A 243 -19.20 -11.63 -22.41
CA LEU A 243 -18.23 -10.58 -22.66
C LEU A 243 -16.87 -11.22 -22.84
N LYS A 244 -16.32 -11.16 -24.05
CA LYS A 244 -15.00 -11.71 -24.35
C LYS A 244 -14.01 -10.57 -24.54
N VAL A 245 -12.98 -10.53 -23.69
CA VAL A 245 -11.84 -9.59 -23.77
C VAL A 245 -10.72 -10.27 -24.55
N GLU A 246 -10.41 -9.71 -25.72
CA GLU A 246 -9.44 -10.27 -26.67
C GLU A 246 -8.17 -9.43 -26.77
N TYR A 247 -8.24 -8.14 -26.41
CA TYR A 247 -7.10 -7.23 -26.53
C TYR A 247 -7.10 -6.21 -25.39
N VAL A 248 -5.91 -5.72 -25.05
CA VAL A 248 -5.72 -4.73 -23.99
C VAL A 248 -4.85 -3.61 -24.53
N PHE A 249 -5.24 -2.36 -24.25
CA PHE A 249 -4.44 -1.19 -24.53
C PHE A 249 -4.08 -0.47 -23.22
N PRO A 250 -2.82 -0.57 -22.76
CA PRO A 250 -2.29 0.27 -21.69
C PRO A 250 -2.42 1.75 -22.04
N CYS A 251 -3.27 2.50 -21.32
CA CYS A 251 -3.45 3.92 -21.59
C CYS A 251 -2.51 4.76 -20.72
N ARG A 252 -2.16 5.94 -21.23
CA ARG A 252 -1.51 6.97 -20.41
C ARG A 252 -2.53 7.51 -19.41
N SER A 253 -2.08 7.77 -18.19
CA SER A 253 -2.88 8.39 -17.14
C SER A 253 -2.51 9.86 -16.98
N THR A 254 -3.51 10.73 -16.88
CA THR A 254 -3.33 12.12 -16.44
C THR A 254 -3.42 12.18 -14.92
N SER A 255 -2.26 12.07 -14.25
CA SER A 255 -2.22 12.09 -12.79
C SER A 255 -2.27 13.52 -12.26
N THR A 256 -3.40 13.90 -11.63
CA THR A 256 -3.50 15.13 -10.81
C THR A 256 -3.01 14.91 -9.37
N GLY A 257 -2.29 13.81 -9.11
CA GLY A 257 -1.67 13.46 -7.83
C GLY A 257 -2.54 12.63 -6.88
N ILE A 258 -3.85 12.54 -7.14
CA ILE A 258 -4.79 11.70 -6.36
C ILE A 258 -5.64 10.82 -7.28
N GLN A 259 -5.69 11.13 -8.58
CA GLN A 259 -6.70 10.62 -9.50
C GLN A 259 -6.01 9.95 -10.68
N CYS A 260 -6.45 8.74 -11.02
CA CYS A 260 -6.07 8.05 -12.24
C CYS A 260 -7.18 8.25 -13.26
N GLU A 261 -7.01 9.22 -14.15
CA GLU A 261 -7.92 9.45 -15.27
C GLU A 261 -7.23 9.09 -16.58
N MET A 262 -8.00 8.54 -17.52
CA MET A 262 -7.47 8.16 -18.83
C MET A 262 -7.19 9.42 -19.65
N ASP A 263 -5.98 9.51 -20.20
CA ASP A 263 -5.62 10.58 -21.12
C ASP A 263 -6.47 10.49 -22.41
N PRO A 264 -7.19 11.56 -22.82
CA PRO A 264 -8.08 11.52 -23.98
C PRO A 264 -7.39 11.16 -25.30
N VAL A 265 -6.12 11.54 -25.47
CA VAL A 265 -5.34 11.19 -26.68
C VAL A 265 -5.04 9.70 -26.68
N SER A 266 -4.66 9.15 -25.53
CA SER A 266 -4.46 7.72 -25.36
C SER A 266 -5.74 6.91 -25.52
N GLU A 267 -6.89 7.43 -25.05
CA GLU A 267 -8.19 6.79 -25.23
C GLU A 267 -8.57 6.70 -26.72
N MET A 268 -8.41 7.80 -27.46
CA MET A 268 -8.69 7.83 -28.90
C MET A 268 -7.82 6.85 -29.66
N ALA A 269 -6.52 6.78 -29.36
CA ALA A 269 -5.60 5.82 -29.97
C ALA A 269 -5.99 4.36 -29.71
N ALA A 270 -6.46 4.04 -28.50
CA ALA A 270 -6.95 2.71 -28.17
C ALA A 270 -8.21 2.35 -28.97
N ARG A 271 -9.16 3.30 -29.10
CA ARG A 271 -10.39 3.12 -29.89
C ARG A 271 -10.09 2.86 -31.35
N GLU A 272 -9.21 3.67 -31.96
CA GLU A 272 -8.79 3.48 -33.36
C GLU A 272 -8.11 2.11 -33.55
N LEU A 273 -7.27 1.68 -32.61
CA LEU A 273 -6.63 0.37 -32.70
C LEU A 273 -7.65 -0.78 -32.62
N PHE A 274 -8.65 -0.67 -31.74
CA PHE A 274 -9.68 -1.70 -31.60
C PHE A 274 -10.54 -1.76 -32.87
N GLU A 275 -10.92 -0.61 -33.42
CA GLU A 275 -11.66 -0.52 -34.69
C GLU A 275 -10.87 -1.18 -35.83
N GLN A 276 -9.57 -0.89 -35.96
CA GLN A 276 -8.70 -1.53 -36.96
C GLN A 276 -8.63 -3.06 -36.81
N LYS A 277 -8.84 -3.57 -35.60
CA LYS A 277 -8.87 -5.01 -35.29
C LYS A 277 -10.28 -5.61 -35.37
N GLY A 278 -11.32 -4.81 -35.65
CA GLY A 278 -12.72 -5.26 -35.62
C GLY A 278 -13.15 -5.70 -34.22
N LEU A 279 -12.74 -4.93 -33.20
CA LEU A 279 -13.08 -5.10 -31.80
C LEU A 279 -13.78 -3.85 -31.27
N ASP A 280 -14.66 -4.04 -30.30
CA ASP A 280 -15.32 -2.95 -29.59
C ASP A 280 -14.61 -2.66 -28.27
N VAL A 281 -14.74 -1.43 -27.77
CA VAL A 281 -14.38 -1.13 -26.37
C VAL A 281 -15.41 -1.81 -25.47
N VAL A 282 -14.96 -2.78 -24.68
CA VAL A 282 -15.83 -3.59 -23.81
C VAL A 282 -15.64 -3.32 -22.33
N GLY A 283 -14.65 -2.51 -21.97
CA GLY A 283 -14.40 -2.13 -20.59
C GLY A 283 -13.07 -1.40 -20.42
N TRP A 284 -12.70 -1.21 -19.16
CA TRP A 284 -11.45 -0.60 -18.75
C TRP A 284 -10.91 -1.33 -17.52
N TYR A 285 -9.63 -1.13 -17.22
CA TYR A 285 -8.99 -1.64 -16.02
C TYR A 285 -8.08 -0.59 -15.41
N HIS A 286 -7.84 -0.68 -14.11
CA HIS A 286 -6.83 0.07 -13.39
C HIS A 286 -6.17 -0.80 -12.31
N SER A 287 -5.08 -0.31 -11.71
CA SER A 287 -4.39 -1.02 -10.63
C SER A 287 -4.51 -0.30 -9.29
N HIS A 288 -4.47 -1.08 -8.21
CA HIS A 288 -4.27 -0.61 -6.84
C HIS A 288 -2.92 -1.15 -6.34
N PRO A 289 -1.79 -0.46 -6.56
CA PRO A 289 -0.47 -1.01 -6.25
C PRO A 289 -0.19 -1.09 -4.74
N THR A 290 -0.98 -0.39 -3.90
CA THR A 290 -0.70 -0.25 -2.46
C THR A 290 -1.81 -0.79 -1.54
N PHE A 291 -2.95 -1.21 -2.09
CA PHE A 291 -4.11 -1.70 -1.32
C PHE A 291 -4.91 -2.74 -2.10
N GLU A 292 -5.95 -3.31 -1.48
CA GLU A 292 -6.73 -4.39 -2.08
C GLU A 292 -7.44 -3.96 -3.39
N PRO A 293 -7.62 -4.87 -4.35
CA PRO A 293 -8.32 -4.61 -5.62
C PRO A 293 -9.84 -4.56 -5.42
N GLN A 294 -10.30 -3.73 -4.48
CA GLN A 294 -11.70 -3.41 -4.26
C GLN A 294 -11.99 -2.04 -4.88
N PRO A 295 -13.09 -1.84 -5.63
CA PRO A 295 -13.39 -0.55 -6.23
C PRO A 295 -13.70 0.49 -5.15
N SER A 296 -13.31 1.74 -5.38
CA SER A 296 -13.72 2.90 -4.60
C SER A 296 -15.09 3.44 -5.05
N ILE A 297 -15.70 4.34 -4.26
CA ILE A 297 -16.92 5.07 -4.68
C ILE A 297 -16.70 5.74 -6.03
N ARG A 298 -15.54 6.37 -6.24
CA ARG A 298 -15.19 7.00 -7.50
C ARG A 298 -15.10 6.01 -8.67
N ASP A 299 -14.55 4.82 -8.44
CA ASP A 299 -14.48 3.80 -9.49
C ASP A 299 -15.89 3.39 -9.93
N ILE A 300 -16.85 3.34 -9.00
CA ILE A 300 -18.26 3.08 -9.30
C ILE A 300 -18.88 4.24 -10.09
N GLU A 301 -18.60 5.50 -9.74
CA GLU A 301 -19.08 6.67 -10.50
C GLU A 301 -18.53 6.69 -11.93
N ASN A 302 -17.24 6.40 -12.07
CA ASN A 302 -16.59 6.27 -13.38
C ASN A 302 -17.21 5.13 -14.18
N GLN A 303 -17.33 3.94 -13.57
CA GLN A 303 -17.95 2.78 -14.22
C GLN A 303 -19.40 3.06 -14.65
N THR A 304 -20.15 3.79 -13.83
CA THR A 304 -21.53 4.19 -14.15
C THR A 304 -21.55 5.07 -15.40
N SER A 305 -20.59 6.01 -15.52
CA SER A 305 -20.46 6.88 -16.69
C SER A 305 -20.18 6.09 -17.97
N TYR A 306 -19.39 5.01 -17.90
CA TYR A 306 -19.14 4.10 -19.04
C TYR A 306 -20.33 3.19 -19.39
N GLN A 307 -21.33 3.06 -18.51
CA GLN A 307 -22.50 2.19 -18.71
C GLN A 307 -23.77 2.92 -19.14
N ILE A 308 -23.83 4.25 -18.94
CA ILE A 308 -25.01 5.07 -19.26
C ILE A 308 -25.10 5.41 -20.76
N PHE A 309 -24.00 5.23 -21.50
CA PHE A 309 -23.92 5.44 -22.95
C PHE A 309 -23.73 4.10 -23.68
#